data_AF-A0A7X7ZVT3-F1
#
_entry.id   AF-A0A7X7ZVT3-F1
#
_cell.length_a   1.000
_cell.length_b   1.000
_cell.length_c   1.000
_cell.angle_alpha   90.00
_cell.angle_beta   90.00
_cell.angle_gamma   90.00
#
_symmetry.space_group_name_H-M   'P 1'
#
loop_
_entity.id
_entity.type
_entity.pdbx_description
1 polymer ?
#
loop_
_entity_poly.entity_id
_entity_poly.type
_entity_poly.pdbx_seq_one_letter_code
_entity_poly.pdbx_strand_id
1 'polypeptide(L)'
;VIWLMANVSVNGISLLDHCAGFLDPFARLIGLDGYILMAFILGLPANEIVIPIILMSYMSAGTMLEPQSLDDLRLLLVNNGWTWVTAVCVMLFSLNHFPCATTLLTIRKETGSWKWTGIAFLVPTIAGMILCFIVARLFG
;
A
#
# COMPACT_ATOMS: atom_id res chain seq x y z
N VAL A 1 2.43 -9.35 -12.81
CA VAL A 1 1.72 -8.06 -12.71
C VAL A 1 2.63 -6.97 -12.15
N ILE A 2 3.19 -7.12 -10.94
CA ILE A 2 4.10 -6.12 -10.33
C ILE A 2 5.25 -5.70 -11.28
N TRP A 3 5.93 -6.68 -11.89
CA TRP A 3 6.98 -6.40 -12.87
C TRP A 3 6.50 -5.58 -14.09
N LEU A 4 5.29 -5.85 -14.60
CA LEU A 4 4.72 -5.09 -15.72
C LEU A 4 4.40 -3.66 -15.30
N MET A 5 3.85 -3.45 -14.10
CA MET A 5 3.54 -2.12 -13.59
C MET A 5 4.80 -1.25 -13.49
N ALA A 6 5.93 -1.84 -13.07
CA ALA A 6 7.19 -1.11 -12.92
C ALA A 6 7.98 -0.95 -14.23
N ASN A 7 7.94 -1.91 -15.16
CA ASN A 7 8.80 -1.92 -16.35
C ASN A 7 8.11 -1.43 -17.63
N VAL A 8 6.77 -1.36 -17.65
CA VAL A 8 6.04 -0.80 -18.80
C VAL A 8 5.83 0.69 -18.55
N SER A 9 6.40 1.51 -19.42
CA SER A 9 6.25 2.97 -19.37
C SER A 9 5.38 3.48 -20.52
N VAL A 10 4.55 4.46 -20.20
CA VAL A 10 3.75 5.23 -21.17
C VAL A 10 4.22 6.67 -21.10
N ASN A 11 4.69 7.23 -22.21
CA ASN A 11 5.29 8.57 -22.27
C ASN A 11 6.47 8.78 -21.29
N GLY A 12 7.25 7.73 -21.00
CA GLY A 12 8.41 7.79 -20.12
C GLY A 12 8.10 7.70 -18.61
N ILE A 13 6.83 7.56 -18.23
CA ILE A 13 6.38 7.37 -16.84
C ILE A 13 5.96 5.90 -16.68
N SER A 14 6.35 5.23 -15.59
CA SER A 14 5.94 3.84 -15.36
C SER A 14 4.42 3.76 -15.10
N LEU A 15 3.81 2.63 -15.45
CA LEU A 15 2.38 2.40 -15.16
C LEU A 15 2.11 2.45 -13.66
N LEU A 16 3.08 2.02 -12.85
CA LEU A 16 3.06 2.12 -11.39
C LEU A 16 2.99 3.57 -10.92
N ASP A 17 3.83 4.46 -11.45
CA ASP A 17 3.82 5.89 -11.08
C ASP A 17 2.52 6.57 -11.50
N HIS A 18 1.96 6.20 -12.66
CA HIS A 18 0.67 6.73 -13.11
C HIS A 18 -0.47 6.32 -12.17
N CYS A 19 -0.50 5.05 -11.73
CA CYS A 19 -1.48 4.57 -10.75
C CYS A 19 -1.25 5.18 -9.36
N ALA A 20 0.00 5.27 -8.91
CA ALA A 20 0.36 5.88 -7.64
C ALA A 20 -0.06 7.36 -7.61
N GLY A 21 0.25 8.13 -8.66
CA GLY A 21 -0.17 9.53 -8.77
C GLY A 21 -1.69 9.73 -8.79
N PHE A 22 -2.44 8.78 -9.36
CA PHE A 22 -3.91 8.80 -9.30
C PHE A 22 -4.44 8.53 -7.88
N LEU A 23 -3.79 7.65 -7.12
CA LEU A 23 -4.17 7.29 -5.75
C LEU A 23 -3.66 8.29 -4.71
N ASP A 24 -2.62 9.05 -5.02
CA ASP A 24 -1.90 9.94 -4.08
C ASP A 24 -2.81 10.96 -3.37
N PRO A 25 -3.74 11.67 -4.05
CA PRO A 25 -4.62 12.63 -3.38
C PRO A 25 -5.48 11.98 -2.30
N PHE A 26 -5.95 10.75 -2.53
CA PHE A 26 -6.74 10.00 -1.56
C PHE A 26 -5.85 9.42 -0.45
N ALA A 27 -4.69 8.86 -0.81
CA ALA A 27 -3.75 8.28 0.15
C ALA A 27 -3.27 9.31 1.17
N ARG A 28 -2.98 10.54 0.74
CA ARG A 28 -2.57 11.64 1.64
C ARG A 28 -3.63 12.01 2.66
N LEU A 29 -4.92 11.89 2.33
CA LEU A 29 -6.00 12.16 3.28
C LEU A 29 -5.98 11.20 4.47
N ILE A 30 -5.51 9.97 4.27
CA ILE A 30 -5.40 8.94 5.31
C ILE A 30 -3.97 8.83 5.88
N GLY A 31 -3.10 9.82 5.61
CA GLY A 31 -1.73 9.85 6.12
C GLY A 31 -0.75 8.89 5.44
N LEU A 32 -1.13 8.35 4.28
CA LEU A 32 -0.30 7.52 3.41
C LEU A 32 0.10 8.30 2.15
N ASP A 33 0.80 7.66 1.23
CA ASP A 33 1.06 8.18 -0.12
C ASP A 33 0.53 7.21 -1.19
N GLY A 34 0.50 7.68 -2.43
CA GLY A 34 0.01 6.92 -3.58
C GLY A 34 0.74 5.60 -3.80
N TYR A 35 2.04 5.54 -3.51
CA TYR A 35 2.85 4.32 -3.65
C TYR A 35 2.53 3.29 -2.57
N ILE A 36 2.35 3.73 -1.32
CA ILE A 36 1.92 2.87 -0.21
C ILE A 36 0.58 2.24 -0.54
N LEU A 37 -0.41 3.05 -0.92
CA LEU A 37 -1.75 2.53 -1.20
C LEU A 37 -1.73 1.59 -2.40
N MET A 38 -0.95 1.91 -3.43
CA MET A 38 -0.74 1.03 -4.58
C MET A 38 -0.07 -0.29 -4.17
N ALA A 39 0.91 -0.25 -3.27
CA ALA A 39 1.60 -1.43 -2.77
C ALA A 39 0.65 -2.37 -2.01
N PHE A 40 -0.28 -1.84 -1.21
CA PHE A 40 -1.33 -2.66 -0.59
C PHE A 40 -2.21 -3.34 -1.64
N ILE A 41 -2.64 -2.62 -2.67
CA ILE A 41 -3.46 -3.17 -3.77
C ILE A 41 -2.71 -4.29 -4.50
N LEU A 42 -1.44 -4.07 -4.84
CA LEU A 42 -0.59 -5.06 -5.49
C LEU A 42 -0.22 -6.23 -4.56
N GLY A 43 -0.23 -6.01 -3.25
CA GLY A 43 -0.03 -6.99 -2.19
C GLY A 43 -1.24 -7.88 -1.93
N LEU A 44 -2.36 -7.72 -2.64
CA LEU A 44 -3.53 -8.60 -2.49
C LEU A 44 -3.19 -10.12 -2.54
N PRO A 45 -2.27 -10.62 -3.38
CA PRO A 45 -1.90 -12.04 -3.38
C PRO A 45 -1.20 -12.50 -2.10
N ALA A 46 -0.39 -11.65 -1.47
CA ALA A 46 0.39 -11.94 -0.26
C ALA A 46 0.67 -10.64 0.51
N ASN A 47 0.31 -10.58 1.78
CA ASN A 47 0.41 -9.34 2.56
C ASN A 47 1.87 -9.02 2.95
N GLU A 48 2.71 -10.04 3.00
CA GLU A 48 4.11 -9.97 3.42
C GLU A 48 4.98 -9.23 2.40
N ILE A 49 4.53 -9.13 1.14
CA ILE A 49 5.28 -8.45 0.08
C ILE A 49 4.98 -6.95 -0.04
N VAL A 50 4.07 -6.40 0.79
CA VAL A 50 3.70 -4.98 0.73
C VAL A 50 4.92 -4.07 0.93
N ILE A 51 5.72 -4.30 1.97
CA ILE A 51 6.93 -3.49 2.22
C ILE A 51 7.94 -3.60 1.06
N PRO A 52 8.31 -4.80 0.57
CA PRO A 52 9.12 -4.93 -0.65
C PRO A 52 8.57 -4.14 -1.86
N ILE A 53 7.26 -4.13 -2.09
CA ILE A 53 6.65 -3.37 -3.20
C ILE A 53 6.78 -1.86 -2.97
N ILE A 54 6.60 -1.38 -1.73
CA ILE A 54 6.81 0.03 -1.38
C ILE A 54 8.24 0.46 -1.71
N LEU A 55 9.22 -0.32 -1.25
CA LEU A 55 10.64 -0.01 -1.48
C LEU A 55 10.99 -0.02 -2.97
N MET A 56 10.54 -1.05 -3.69
CA MET A 56 10.73 -1.14 -5.13
C MET A 56 10.10 0.05 -5.86
N SER A 57 8.91 0.50 -5.43
CA SER A 57 8.21 1.64 -6.01
C SER A 57 9.02 2.93 -5.86
N TYR A 58 9.54 3.22 -4.67
CA TYR A 58 10.39 4.39 -4.45
C TYR A 58 11.70 4.32 -5.23
N MET A 59 12.35 3.15 -5.27
CA MET A 59 13.59 2.95 -6.02
C MET A 59 13.38 3.12 -7.54
N SER A 60 12.27 2.61 -8.07
CA SER A 60 11.88 2.78 -9.47
C SER A 60 11.59 4.23 -9.83
N ALA A 61 11.09 5.03 -8.88
CA ALA A 61 10.80 6.45 -9.04
C ALA A 61 12.06 7.37 -8.96
N GLY A 62 13.26 6.80 -8.79
CA GLY A 62 14.53 7.52 -8.95
C GLY A 62 15.47 7.52 -7.74
N THR A 63 15.15 6.85 -6.63
CA THR A 63 16.09 6.69 -5.51
C THR A 63 16.98 5.46 -5.72
N MET A 64 18.18 5.66 -6.30
CA MET A 64 19.23 4.64 -6.51
C MET A 64 19.93 4.17 -5.22
N LEU A 65 19.19 3.92 -4.13
CA LEU A 65 19.73 3.32 -2.92
C LEU A 65 19.05 1.97 -2.72
N GLU A 66 19.76 0.89 -3.03
CA GLU A 66 19.40 -0.44 -2.57
C GLU A 66 19.77 -0.51 -1.08
N PRO A 67 18.79 -0.58 -0.16
CA PRO A 67 19.07 -0.45 1.26
C PRO A 67 19.89 -1.66 1.73
N GLN A 68 21.14 -1.45 2.13
CA GLN A 68 22.03 -2.49 2.67
C GLN A 68 22.04 -2.52 4.20
N SER A 69 21.46 -1.49 4.83
CA SER A 69 21.34 -1.34 6.27
C SER A 69 19.96 -0.80 6.68
N LEU A 70 19.63 -0.91 7.97
CA LEU A 70 18.41 -0.31 8.53
C LEU A 70 18.41 1.22 8.43
N ASP A 71 19.60 1.84 8.46
CA ASP A 71 19.74 3.28 8.30
C ASP A 71 19.45 3.73 6.86
N ASP A 72 19.88 2.95 5.87
CA ASP A 72 19.54 3.21 4.46
C ASP A 72 18.03 3.11 4.22
N LEU A 73 17.37 2.12 4.83
CA LEU A 73 15.93 1.97 4.80
C LEU A 73 15.24 3.20 5.40
N ARG A 74 15.67 3.63 6.60
CA ARG A 74 15.14 4.84 7.25
C ARG A 74 15.31 6.06 6.35
N LEU A 75 16.49 6.26 5.77
CA LEU A 75 16.77 7.40 4.89
C LEU A 75 15.89 7.36 3.64
N LEU A 76 15.73 6.20 3.01
CA LEU A 76 14.86 6.03 1.85
C LEU A 76 13.41 6.43 2.17
N LEU A 77 12.87 5.95 3.29
CA LEU A 77 11.50 6.28 3.70
C LEU A 77 11.34 7.78 3.98
N VAL A 78 12.24 8.37 4.77
CA VAL A 78 12.18 9.81 5.11
C VAL A 78 12.35 10.69 3.87
N ASN A 79 13.24 10.32 2.94
CA ASN A 79 13.44 11.04 1.67
C ASN A 79 12.21 10.97 0.76
N ASN A 80 11.37 9.94 0.89
CA ASN A 80 10.08 9.82 0.21
C ASN A 80 8.92 10.44 1.01
N GLY A 81 9.21 11.25 2.03
CA GLY A 81 8.20 12.01 2.77
C GLY A 81 7.55 11.27 3.92
N TRP A 82 8.09 10.12 4.34
CA TRP A 82 7.56 9.41 5.50
C TRP A 82 7.76 10.22 6.77
N THR A 83 6.66 10.50 7.43
CA THR A 83 6.64 11.02 8.80
C THR A 83 6.42 9.87 9.79
N TRP A 84 6.58 10.15 11.08
CA TRP A 84 6.18 9.19 12.11
C TRP A 84 4.67 8.87 12.02
N VAL A 85 3.84 9.84 11.60
CA VAL A 85 2.40 9.65 11.36
C VAL A 85 2.18 8.65 10.24
N THR A 86 2.90 8.80 9.12
CA THR A 86 2.85 7.85 8.00
C THR A 86 3.26 6.44 8.43
N ALA A 87 4.33 6.31 9.22
CA ALA A 87 4.75 5.02 9.75
C ALA A 87 3.67 4.37 10.63
N VAL A 88 2.99 5.14 11.48
CA VAL A 88 1.87 4.65 12.31
C VAL A 88 0.68 4.25 11.44
N CYS A 89 0.30 5.08 10.45
CA CYS A 89 -0.77 4.74 9.52
C CYS A 89 -0.45 3.46 8.73
N VAL A 90 0.79 3.25 8.28
CA VAL A 90 1.21 2.02 7.60
C VAL A 90 1.06 0.81 8.52
N MET A 91 1.47 0.91 9.79
CA MET A 91 1.30 -0.18 10.75
C MET A 91 -0.17 -0.49 11.02
N LEU A 92 -1.00 0.54 11.22
CA LEU A 92 -2.44 0.39 11.42
C LEU A 92 -3.12 -0.24 10.21
N PHE A 93 -2.79 0.24 9.01
CA PHE A 93 -3.36 -0.27 7.78
C PHE A 93 -2.92 -1.73 7.54
N SER A 94 -1.67 -2.08 7.79
CA SER A 94 -1.17 -3.48 7.69
C SER A 94 -1.91 -4.47 8.60
N LEU A 95 -2.43 -4.00 9.73
CA LEU A 95 -3.19 -4.82 10.68
C LEU A 95 -4.68 -4.92 10.31
N ASN A 96 -5.21 -3.90 9.62
CA ASN A 96 -6.64 -3.73 9.41
C ASN A 96 -7.05 -3.72 7.94
N HIS A 97 -6.15 -3.98 6.97
CA HIS A 97 -6.55 -4.00 5.57
C HIS A 97 -7.25 -5.30 5.19
N PHE A 98 -7.70 -5.37 3.94
CA PHE A 98 -8.33 -6.57 3.39
C PHE A 98 -7.43 -7.81 3.56
N PRO A 99 -8.03 -8.99 3.80
CA PRO A 99 -7.27 -10.23 3.85
C PRO A 99 -6.74 -10.58 2.44
N CYS A 100 -5.69 -11.40 2.41
CA CYS A 100 -5.10 -11.84 1.15
C CYS A 100 -6.10 -12.62 0.28
N ALA A 101 -5.82 -12.68 -1.03
CA ALA A 101 -6.68 -13.29 -2.03
C ALA A 101 -7.06 -14.75 -1.69
N THR A 102 -6.13 -15.52 -1.13
CA THR A 102 -6.37 -16.92 -0.74
C THR A 102 -7.43 -17.02 0.35
N THR A 103 -7.37 -16.15 1.37
CA THR A 103 -8.38 -16.08 2.42
C THR A 103 -9.75 -15.68 1.87
N LEU A 104 -9.82 -14.68 0.98
CA LEU A 104 -11.07 -14.27 0.33
C LEU A 104 -11.68 -15.40 -0.51
N LEU A 105 -10.84 -16.15 -1.23
CA LEU A 105 -11.27 -17.32 -2.00
C LEU A 105 -11.80 -18.44 -1.10
N THR A 106 -11.18 -18.66 0.06
CA THR A 106 -11.67 -19.62 1.05
C THR A 106 -13.01 -19.17 1.61
N ILE A 107 -13.17 -17.91 2.02
CA ILE A 107 -14.46 -17.36 2.47
C ILE A 107 -15.53 -17.57 1.42
N ARG A 108 -15.22 -17.32 0.14
CA ARG A 108 -16.16 -17.56 -0.95
C ARG A 108 -16.55 -19.03 -1.07
N LYS A 109 -15.60 -19.95 -0.96
CA LYS A 109 -15.84 -21.40 -1.04
C LYS A 109 -16.70 -21.90 0.11
N GLU A 110 -16.41 -21.48 1.33
CA GLU A 110 -17.13 -21.91 2.54
C GLU A 110 -18.51 -21.27 2.68
N THR A 111 -18.65 -19.99 2.31
CA THR A 111 -19.93 -19.26 2.43
C THR A 111 -20.82 -19.39 1.20
N GLY A 112 -20.27 -19.82 0.06
CA GLY A 112 -20.95 -19.88 -1.23
C GLY A 112 -21.42 -18.52 -1.78
N SER A 113 -21.00 -17.39 -1.18
CA SER A 113 -21.60 -16.08 -1.44
C SER A 113 -20.56 -14.98 -1.62
N TRP A 114 -20.64 -14.29 -2.76
CA TRP A 114 -19.85 -13.09 -3.03
C TRP A 114 -20.16 -11.93 -2.10
N LYS A 115 -21.37 -11.89 -1.51
CA LYS A 115 -21.74 -10.85 -0.55
C LYS A 115 -20.86 -10.93 0.70
N TRP A 116 -20.63 -12.13 1.22
CA TRP A 116 -19.81 -12.35 2.42
C TRP A 116 -18.32 -12.11 2.14
N THR A 117 -17.82 -12.50 0.96
CA THR A 117 -16.47 -12.15 0.53
C THR A 117 -16.28 -10.65 0.43
N GLY A 118 -17.24 -9.93 -0.15
CA GLY A 118 -17.20 -8.46 -0.25
C GLY A 118 -17.22 -7.79 1.13
N ILE A 119 -18.04 -8.26 2.06
CA ILE A 119 -18.06 -7.76 3.45
C ILE A 119 -16.71 -8.02 4.14
N ALA A 120 -16.15 -9.22 4.00
CA ALA A 120 -14.84 -9.55 4.58
C ALA A 120 -13.68 -8.74 3.99
N PHE A 121 -13.82 -8.25 2.76
CA PHE A 121 -12.87 -7.31 2.16
C PHE A 121 -13.09 -5.88 2.66
N LEU A 122 -14.33 -5.39 2.61
CA LEU A 122 -14.66 -3.99 2.83
C LEU A 122 -14.61 -3.58 4.29
N VAL A 123 -15.12 -4.39 5.21
CA VAL A 123 -15.19 -4.06 6.64
C VAL A 123 -13.82 -3.75 7.23
N PRO A 124 -12.80 -4.64 7.13
CA PRO A 124 -11.47 -4.32 7.63
C PRO A 124 -10.89 -3.11 6.90
N THR A 125 -10.91 -3.10 5.56
CA THR A 125 -10.33 -2.00 4.76
C THR A 125 -10.89 -0.63 5.16
N ILE A 126 -12.21 -0.52 5.35
CA ILE A 126 -12.86 0.72 5.79
C ILE A 126 -12.43 1.07 7.22
N ALA A 127 -12.38 0.10 8.14
CA ALA A 127 -11.90 0.33 9.50
C ALA A 127 -10.45 0.85 9.50
N GLY A 128 -9.55 0.22 8.73
CA GLY A 128 -8.17 0.66 8.55
C GLY A 128 -8.07 2.07 7.98
N MET A 129 -8.84 2.38 6.92
CA MET A 129 -8.89 3.73 6.34
C MET A 129 -9.37 4.78 7.36
N ILE A 130 -10.41 4.46 8.14
CA ILE A 130 -10.94 5.37 9.18
C ILE A 130 -9.90 5.60 10.27
N LEU A 131 -9.25 4.55 10.77
CA LEU A 131 -8.22 4.68 11.79
C LEU A 131 -7.04 5.53 11.30
N CYS A 132 -6.56 5.27 10.09
CA CYS A 132 -5.48 6.05 9.48
C CYS A 132 -5.90 7.50 9.25
N PHE A 133 -7.13 7.75 8.78
CA PHE A 133 -7.69 9.09 8.65
C PHE A 133 -7.72 9.84 9.99
N ILE A 134 -8.20 9.20 11.06
CA ILE A 134 -8.25 9.81 12.40
C ILE A 134 -6.84 10.19 12.86
N VAL A 135 -5.88 9.27 12.75
CA VAL A 135 -4.49 9.53 13.14
C VAL A 135 -3.88 10.66 12.31
N ALA A 136 -4.05 10.61 10.99
CA ALA A 136 -3.54 11.63 10.08
C ALA A 136 -4.13 13.02 10.34
N ARG A 137 -5.41 13.11 10.71
CA ARG A 137 -6.08 14.40 10.99
C ARG A 137 -5.80 14.95 12.40
N LEU A 138 -5.48 14.08 13.36
CA LEU A 138 -5.16 14.50 14.73
C LEU A 138 -3.68 14.90 14.89
N PHE A 139 -2.79 14.27 14.14
CA PHE A 139 -1.34 14.39 14.34
C PHE A 139 -0.54 14.85 13.11
N GLY A 140 -1.17 14.95 11.94
CA GLY A 140 -0.58 15.48 10.70
C GLY A 140 -0.93 16.94 10.47
#